data_AF-A0A7C4LH13-F1
#
_entry.id   AF-A0A7C4LH13-F1
#
_cell.length_a   1.000
_cell.length_b   1.000
_cell.length_c   1.000
_cell.angle_alpha   90.00
_cell.angle_beta   90.00
_cell.angle_gamma   90.00
#
_symmetry.space_group_name_H-M   'P 1'
#
loop_
_entity.id
_entity.type
_entity.pdbx_description
1 polymer ?
#
loop_
_entity_poly.entity_id
_entity_poly.type
_entity_poly.pdbx_seq_one_letter_code
_entity_poly.pdbx_strand_id
1 'polypeptide(L)' 'FSRKDDYLPERFSREAGDGTVVDQDKLLDIIYEIKGWDRNGIPTKEKLRELGLE' A
#
# COMPACT_ATOMS: atom_id res chain seq x y z
N PHE A 1 -4.60 11.76 4.39
CA PHE A 1 -4.02 10.43 4.14
C PHE A 1 -4.48 9.95 2.78
N SER A 2 -3.52 9.61 1.94
CA SER A 2 -3.69 9.10 0.57
C SER A 2 -2.58 8.08 0.31
N ARG A 3 -2.70 7.32 -0.78
CA ARG A 3 -1.63 6.40 -1.24
C ARG A 3 -0.23 7.03 -1.23
N LYS A 4 -0.10 8.32 -1.55
CA LYS A 4 1.19 9.04 -1.57
C LYS A 4 1.87 9.10 -0.20
N ASP A 5 1.09 9.06 0.88
CA ASP A 5 1.59 9.14 2.25
C ASP A 5 2.11 7.77 2.74
N ASP A 6 1.80 6.68 2.04
CA ASP A 6 2.22 5.31 2.37
C ASP A 6 3.54 4.90 1.72
N TYR A 7 4.12 5.75 0.86
CA TYR A 7 5.43 5.48 0.25
C TYR A 7 6.55 5.62 1.27
N LEU A 8 7.49 4.67 1.22
CA LEU A 8 8.80 4.81 1.83
C LEU A 8 9.60 5.92 1.12
N PRO A 9 10.62 6.48 1.79
CA PRO A 9 11.52 7.45 1.18
C PRO A 9 12.03 7.02 -0.19
N GLU A 10 12.18 7.97 -1.10
CA GLU A 10 12.50 7.74 -2.51
C GLU A 10 13.74 6.84 -2.73
N ARG A 11 14.71 6.89 -1.82
CA ARG A 11 15.91 6.03 -1.86
C ARG A 11 15.58 4.55 -1.99
N PHE A 12 14.47 4.07 -1.42
CA PHE A 12 14.08 2.65 -1.51
C PHE A 12 13.72 2.21 -2.94
N SER A 13 13.26 3.13 -3.79
CA SER A 13 12.93 2.83 -5.19
C SER A 13 14.01 3.24 -6.19
N ARG A 14 15.04 3.98 -5.75
CA ARG A 14 16.08 4.51 -6.64
C ARG A 14 17.48 3.98 -6.32
N GLU A 15 17.79 3.78 -5.05
CA GLU A 15 19.12 3.41 -4.60
C GLU A 15 19.13 1.94 -4.18
N ALA A 16 19.90 1.14 -4.91
CA ALA A 16 20.10 -0.25 -4.56
C ALA A 16 21.17 -0.35 -3.47
N GLY A 17 20.78 -0.67 -2.24
CA GLY A 17 21.72 -0.90 -1.14
C GLY A 17 22.54 -2.18 -1.33
N ASP A 18 21.88 -3.24 -1.79
CA ASP A 18 22.44 -4.60 -1.97
C ASP A 18 22.35 -5.12 -3.41
N GLY A 19 22.01 -4.24 -4.37
CA GLY A 19 21.83 -4.57 -5.78
C GLY A 19 20.38 -4.66 -6.25
N THR A 20 19.39 -4.48 -5.37
CA THR A 20 17.97 -4.38 -5.76
C THR A 20 17.29 -3.14 -5.20
N VAL A 21 16.27 -2.66 -5.94
CA VAL A 21 15.37 -1.57 -5.51
C VAL A 21 13.96 -2.10 -5.31
N VAL A 22 13.17 -1.41 -4.51
CA VAL A 22 11.78 -1.77 -4.22
C VAL A 22 10.85 -1.12 -5.24
N ASP A 23 10.10 -1.96 -5.96
CA ASP A 23 8.90 -1.54 -6.67
C ASP A 23 7.77 -1.30 -5.66
N GLN A 24 7.69 -0.07 -5.17
CA GLN A 24 6.74 0.32 -4.14
C GLN A 24 5.30 0.31 -4.64
N ASP A 25 5.07 0.59 -5.93
CA ASP A 25 3.72 0.56 -6.51
C ASP A 25 3.14 -0.84 -6.46
N LYS A 26 3.92 -1.82 -6.92
CA LYS A 26 3.52 -3.22 -6.85
C LYS A 26 3.34 -3.68 -5.41
N LEU A 27 4.22 -3.28 -4.50
CA LEU A 27 4.12 -3.63 -3.08
C LEU A 27 2.82 -3.09 -2.46
N LEU A 28 2.52 -1.80 -2.67
CA LEU A 28 1.31 -1.16 -2.14
C LEU A 28 0.03 -1.78 -2.71
N ASP A 29 0.01 -2.12 -4.00
CA ASP A 29 -1.13 -2.80 -4.61
C ASP A 29 -1.41 -4.15 -3.94
N ILE A 30 -0.37 -4.97 -3.72
CA ILE A 30 -0.48 -6.26 -3.03
C ILE A 30 -0.99 -6.05 -1.59
N ILE A 31 -0.44 -5.07 -0.86
CA ILE A 31 -0.85 -4.80 0.52
C ILE A 31 -2.32 -4.38 0.60
N TYR A 32 -2.77 -3.50 -0.28
CA TYR A 32 -4.16 -3.05 -0.28
C TYR A 32 -5.13 -4.18 -0.66
N GLU A 33 -4.79 -4.99 -1.65
CA GLU A 33 -5.59 -6.16 -2.04
C GLU A 33 -5.77 -7.14 -0.87
N ILE A 34 -4.67 -7.53 -0.21
CA ILE A 34 -4.70 -8.44 0.95
C ILE A 34 -5.52 -7.84 2.10
N LYS A 35 -5.46 -6.52 2.29
CA LYS A 35 -6.23 -5.81 3.33
C LYS A 35 -7.69 -5.57 2.97
N GLY A 36 -8.13 -5.87 1.74
CA GLY A 36 -9.47 -5.52 1.26
C GLY A 36 -9.69 -4.01 1.18
N TRP A 37 -8.63 -3.27 0.86
CA TRP A 37 -8.62 -1.82 0.66
C TRP A 37 -8.64 -1.50 -0.83
N ASP A 38 -9.11 -0.30 -1.17
CA ASP A 38 -9.04 0.21 -2.53
C ASP A 38 -7.63 0.68 -2.90
N ARG A 39 -7.44 1.08 -4.16
CA ARG A 39 -6.14 1.53 -4.67
C ARG A 39 -5.63 2.83 -4.03
N ASN A 40 -6.47 3.54 -3.29
CA ASN A 40 -6.11 4.77 -2.58
C ASN A 40 -5.68 4.51 -1.13
N GLY A 41 -5.68 3.24 -0.69
CA GLY A 41 -5.36 2.86 0.68
C GLY A 41 -6.54 3.00 1.64
N ILE A 42 -7.78 2.95 1.13
CA ILE A 42 -8.98 3.13 1.95
C ILE A 42 -9.69 1.77 2.10
N PRO A 43 -10.03 1.34 3.33
CA PRO A 43 -10.84 0.14 3.53
C PRO A 43 -12.13 0.19 2.71
N THR A 44 -12.41 -0.90 1.98
CA THR A 44 -13.68 -1.00 1.25
C THR A 44 -14.86 -1.13 2.21
N LYS A 45 -16.07 -0.79 1.75
CA LYS A 45 -17.31 -0.98 2.53
C LYS A 45 -17.48 -2.43 2.99
N GLU A 46 -17.13 -3.39 2.14
CA GLU A 46 -17.16 -4.81 2.49
C GLU A 46 -16.25 -5.12 3.67
N LYS A 47 -15.00 -4.64 3.64
CA LYS A 47 -14.06 -4.79 4.76
C LYS A 47 -14.55 -4.08 6.03
N LEU A 48 -15.19 -2.92 5.92
CA LEU A 48 -15.77 -2.23 7.08
C LEU A 48 -16.91 -3.03 7.73
N ARG A 49 -17.82 -3.63 6.93
CA ARG A 49 -18.87 -4.53 7.46
C ARG A 49 -18.30 -5.76 8.14
N GLU A 50 -17.33 -6.42 7.50
CA GLU A 50 -16.65 -7.60 8.04
C GLU A 50 -16.08 -7.31 9.44
N LEU A 51 -15.59 -6.10 9.66
CA LEU A 51 -15.01 -5.66 10.92
C LEU A 51 -16.00 -4.99 11.88
N GLY A 52 -17.27 -4.79 11.50
CA GLY A 52 -18.28 -4.11 12.33
C GLY A 52 -18.01 -2.62 12.53
N LEU A 53 -17.45 -1.94 11.52
CA LEU A 53 -17.06 -0.52 11.53
C LEU A 53 -17.92 0.38 10.62
N GLU A 54 -19.06 -0.14 10.11
CA GLU A 54 -20.03 0.64 9.32
C GLU A 54 -21.04 1.41 10.19
#